data_AF-A0A8T4MW80-F1
#
_entry.id   AF-A0A8T4MW80-F1
#
_cell.length_a   1.000
_cell.length_b   1.000
_cell.length_c   1.000
_cell.angle_alpha   90.00
_cell.angle_beta   90.00
_cell.angle_gamma   90.00
#
_symmetry.space_group_name_H-M   'P 1'
#
loop_
_entity.id
_entity.type
_entity.pdbx_description
1 polymer ?
#
loop_
_entity_poly.entity_id
_entity_poly.type
_entity_poly.pdbx_seq_one_letter_code
_entity_poly.pdbx_strand_id
1 'polypeptide(L)' 'MKLQKRFLRKHKNKDYYKYVINIPPLMVKEAGFEEGEELKVDVKDGKLTIKKTKNKK' A
#
# COMPACT_ATOMS: atom_id res chain seq x y z
N MET A 1 7.96 9.47 -6.81
CA MET A 1 7.66 8.12 -6.24
C MET A 1 7.81 7.08 -7.35
N LYS A 2 8.16 5.83 -7.04
CA LYS A 2 8.23 4.73 -8.01
C LYS A 2 7.69 3.43 -7.40
N LEU A 3 7.11 2.56 -8.21
CA LEU A 3 6.72 1.22 -7.79
C LEU A 3 7.97 0.34 -7.72
N GLN A 4 8.27 -0.18 -6.55
CA GLN A 4 9.44 -1.04 -6.32
C GLN A 4 9.00 -2.49 -6.14
N LYS A 5 9.66 -3.40 -6.84
CA LYS A 5 9.49 -4.85 -6.64
C LYS A 5 10.50 -5.32 -5.60
N ARG A 6 10.02 -5.89 -4.49
CA ARG A 6 10.86 -6.42 -3.41
C ARG A 6 10.61 -7.92 -3.27
N PHE A 7 11.67 -8.69 -3.15
CA PHE A 7 11.59 -10.11 -2.83
C PHE A 7 10.89 -10.29 -1.47
N LEU A 8 9.92 -11.19 -1.41
CA LEU A 8 9.17 -11.49 -0.20
C LEU A 8 9.68 -12.80 0.43
N ARG A 9 9.54 -13.90 -0.30
CA ARG A 9 9.97 -15.23 0.15
C ARG A 9 9.98 -16.22 -1.01
N LYS A 10 10.71 -17.32 -0.85
CA LYS A 10 10.58 -18.50 -1.70
C LYS A 10 9.71 -19.52 -0.99
N HIS A 11 8.71 -20.08 -1.67
CA HIS A 11 7.86 -21.11 -1.12
C HIS A 11 7.50 -22.14 -2.21
N LYS A 12 7.74 -23.43 -1.94
CA LYS A 12 7.53 -24.54 -2.89
C LYS A 12 8.10 -24.26 -4.30
N ASN A 13 9.38 -23.88 -4.36
CA ASN A 13 10.10 -23.53 -5.60
C ASN A 13 9.54 -22.35 -6.41
N LYS A 14 8.66 -21.52 -5.83
CA LYS A 14 8.21 -20.26 -6.42
C LYS A 14 8.71 -19.07 -5.61
N ASP A 15 9.24 -18.09 -6.32
CA ASP A 15 9.68 -16.81 -5.73
C ASP A 15 8.50 -15.84 -5.69
N TYR A 16 8.17 -15.39 -4.49
CA TYR A 16 7.12 -14.41 -4.25
C TYR A 16 7.75 -13.04 -4.10
N TYR A 17 7.14 -12.07 -4.76
CA TYR A 17 7.54 -10.67 -4.69
C TYR A 17 6.36 -9.84 -4.21
N LYS A 18 6.66 -8.77 -3.47
CA LYS A 18 5.70 -7.72 -3.14
C LYS A 18 6.08 -6.43 -3.85
N TYR A 19 5.07 -5.60 -4.12
CA TYR A 19 5.28 -4.26 -4.61
C TYR A 19 5.17 -3.27 -3.46
N VAL A 20 6.06 -2.27 -3.45
CA VAL A 20 6.13 -1.22 -2.43
C VAL A 20 6.27 0.13 -3.12
N ILE A 21 5.56 1.13 -2.61
CA ILE A 21 5.76 2.53 -2.95
C ILE A 21 6.22 3.27 -1.69
N ASN A 22 7.19 4.17 -1.84
CA ASN A 22 7.61 5.03 -0.74
C ASN A 22 6.76 6.29 -0.77
N ILE A 23 5.89 6.46 0.23
CA ILE A 23 5.04 7.64 0.40
C ILE A 23 5.80 8.64 1.29
N PRO A 24 6.05 9.88 0.84
CA PRO A 24 6.67 10.90 1.66
C PRO A 24 5.90 11.17 2.96
N PRO A 25 6.56 11.44 4.10
CA PRO A 25 5.89 11.69 5.38
C PRO A 25 4.84 12.80 5.34
N LEU A 26 5.06 13.85 4.54
CA LEU A 26 4.11 14.95 4.35
C LEU A 26 2.76 14.44 3.82
N MET A 27 2.78 13.59 2.78
CA MET A 27 1.58 13.03 2.17
C MET A 27 0.86 12.05 3.10
N VAL A 28 1.60 11.28 3.89
CA VAL A 28 1.02 10.40 4.93
C VAL A 28 0.24 11.23 5.94
N LYS A 29 0.82 12.35 6.40
CA LYS A 29 0.18 13.28 7.35
C LYS A 29 -1.04 13.99 6.75
N GLU A 30 -0.95 14.47 5.50
CA GLU A 30 -2.07 15.11 4.80
C GLU A 30 -3.23 14.14 4.52
N ALA A 31 -2.91 12.88 4.20
CA ALA A 31 -3.91 11.80 4.09
C ALA A 31 -4.43 11.32 5.46
N GLY A 32 -3.82 11.79 6.54
CA GLY A 32 -4.13 11.44 7.92
C GLY A 32 -3.77 10.00 8.29
N PHE A 33 -3.02 9.27 7.49
CA PHE A 33 -2.72 7.84 7.74
C PHE A 33 -1.85 7.66 8.98
N GLU A 34 -2.12 6.58 9.71
CA GLU A 34 -1.31 6.16 10.85
C GLU A 34 -0.57 4.85 10.58
N GLU A 35 0.54 4.64 11.29
CA GLU A 35 1.29 3.39 11.20
C GLU A 35 0.43 2.22 11.71
N GLY A 36 0.38 1.12 10.95
CA GLY A 36 -0.41 -0.06 11.31
C GLY A 36 -1.91 0.05 11.03
N GLU A 37 -2.40 1.19 10.52
CA GLU A 37 -3.81 1.37 10.16
C GLU A 37 -4.19 0.51 8.94
N GLU A 38 -5.37 -0.11 8.98
CA GLU A 38 -5.93 -0.80 7.82
C GLU A 38 -6.51 0.20 6.81
N LEU A 39 -5.93 0.22 5.61
CA LEU A 39 -6.37 1.09 4.52
C LEU A 39 -7.19 0.33 3.48
N LYS A 40 -8.20 0.99 2.92
CA LYS A 40 -8.99 0.46 1.82
C LYS A 40 -8.38 0.89 0.49
N VAL A 41 -8.25 -0.05 -0.44
CA VAL A 41 -7.73 0.18 -1.79
C VAL A 41 -8.84 -0.02 -2.81
N ASP A 42 -8.95 0.91 -3.76
CA ASP A 42 -9.84 0.84 -4.91
C ASP A 42 -9.00 1.01 -6.19
N VAL A 43 -9.29 0.21 -7.21
CA VAL A 43 -8.64 0.26 -8.52
C VAL A 43 -9.69 0.54 -9.57
N LYS A 44 -9.67 1.76 -10.13
CA LYS A 44 -10.62 2.19 -11.14
C LYS A 44 -9.92 3.06 -12.19
N ASP A 45 -10.18 2.81 -13.47
CA ASP A 45 -9.65 3.61 -14.59
C ASP A 45 -8.12 3.76 -14.58
N GLY A 46 -7.40 2.69 -14.22
CA GLY A 46 -5.93 2.70 -14.10
C GLY A 46 -5.39 3.46 -12.89
N LYS A 47 -6.27 3.96 -12.01
CA LYS A 47 -5.91 4.68 -10.78
C LYS A 47 -6.04 3.76 -9.58
N LEU A 48 -4.98 3.70 -8.76
CA LEU A 48 -5.00 3.05 -7.46
C LEU A 48 -5.26 4.13 -6.39
N THR A 49 -6.42 4.07 -5.74
CA THR A 49 -6.81 5.02 -4.71
C THR A 49 -6.76 4.35 -3.34
N ILE A 50 -5.91 4.84 -2.46
CA ILE A 50 -5.80 4.39 -1.08
C ILE A 50 -6.59 5.37 -0.20
N LYS A 51 -7.50 4.86 0.61
CA LYS A 51 -8.33 5.65 1.53
C LYS A 51 -8.30 5.02 2.91
N LYS A 52 -8.51 5.83 3.95
CA LYS A 52 -8.81 5.30 5.27
C LYS A 52 -10.03 4.39 5.19
N THR A 53 -9.95 3.24 5.87
CA THR A 53 -11.15 2.49 6.17
C THR A 53 -11.95 3.34 7.14
N LYS A 54 -13.16 3.77 6.76
CA LYS A 54 -14.10 4.29 7.75
C LYS A 54 -14.42 3.12 8.67
N ASN A 55 -13.75 3.02 9.81
CA ASN A 55 -14.25 2.25 10.93
C ASN A 55 -15.61 2.86 11.28
N LYS A 56 -16.69 2.26 10.77
CA LYS A 56 -17.99 2.36 11.43
C LYS A 56 -17.91 1.43 12.62
N LYS A 57 -17.39 1.94 13.74
CA LYS A 57 -17.83 1.63 15.10
C LYS A 57 -17.06 2.48 16.09
#